data_AF-A0AAD2TL53-F1
#
_entry.id   AF-A0AAD2TL53-F1
#
_cell.length_a   1.000
_cell.length_b   1.000
_cell.length_c   1.000
_cell.angle_alpha   90.00
_cell.angle_beta   90.00
_cell.angle_gamma   90.00
#
_symmetry.space_group_name_H-M   'P 1'
#
loop_
_entity.id
_entity.type
_entity.pdbx_description
1 polymer ?
#
loop_
_entity_poly.entity_id
_entity_poly.type
_entity_poly.pdbx_seq_one_letter_code
_entity_poly.pdbx_strand_id
1 'polypeptide(L)'
;MKECIMSFFNAPISNQVPSGVTSVKQLHTYITSNEWLKERTLSVQDALSDEKRFRKLKQNLLPYVTPAGVFSYRKEDRLLFLSGEFVIDIDHLPSPEETLHWRDTLFADNKLRPDLAFVSPSTTGVKLLVPYRLSPKASIEESFDKARLSAWEYLKWKYGLNADASNADLSRACFLCHDPSAKLRES
;
A
#
# COMPACT_ATOMS: atom_id res chain seq x y z
N MET A 1 3.07 18.93 12.99
CA MET A 1 2.94 17.47 12.85
C MET A 1 4.00 17.00 11.87
N LYS A 2 4.68 15.89 12.15
CA LYS A 2 5.68 15.34 11.24
C LYS A 2 4.93 14.63 10.11
N GLU A 3 5.13 15.06 8.87
CA GLU A 3 4.49 14.45 7.71
C GLU A 3 5.05 13.04 7.47
N CYS A 4 4.19 12.03 7.32
CA CYS A 4 4.60 10.65 7.03
C CYS A 4 5.12 10.58 5.58
N ILE A 5 6.44 10.38 5.43
CA ILE A 5 7.13 10.33 4.14
C ILE A 5 7.68 8.94 3.82
N MET A 6 7.71 8.59 2.54
CA MET A 6 8.18 7.30 2.04
C MET A 6 8.87 7.41 0.69
N SER A 7 9.70 6.42 0.34
CA SER A 7 10.33 6.37 -0.98
C SER A 7 9.31 6.08 -2.08
N PHE A 8 9.42 6.82 -3.18
CA PHE A 8 8.69 6.61 -4.43
C PHE A 8 9.64 6.06 -5.49
N PHE A 9 9.16 5.07 -6.25
CA PHE A 9 9.92 4.39 -7.28
C PHE A 9 9.14 4.43 -8.60
N ASN A 10 9.79 4.91 -9.66
CA ASN A 10 9.28 4.74 -11.00
C ASN A 10 9.26 3.25 -11.38
N ALA A 11 8.27 2.85 -12.18
CA ALA A 11 8.27 1.54 -12.83
C ALA A 11 9.54 1.34 -13.67
N PRO A 12 10.01 0.11 -13.89
CA PRO A 12 9.45 -1.17 -13.43
C PRO A 12 9.81 -1.51 -11.97
N ILE A 13 9.22 -2.59 -11.42
CA ILE A 13 9.50 -3.09 -10.05
C ILE A 13 10.97 -3.48 -9.81
N SER A 14 11.72 -3.73 -10.88
CA SER A 14 13.17 -3.97 -10.84
C SER A 14 13.99 -2.69 -10.60
N ASN A 15 13.39 -1.50 -10.76
CA ASN A 15 14.02 -0.26 -10.34
C ASN A 15 13.98 -0.16 -8.81
N GLN A 16 15.09 -0.47 -8.16
CA GLN A 16 15.21 -0.50 -6.70
C GLN A 16 15.86 0.77 -6.12
N VAL A 17 16.17 1.76 -6.93
CA VAL A 17 16.65 3.08 -6.48
C VAL A 17 15.46 4.04 -6.45
N PRO A 18 15.16 4.69 -5.30
CA PRO A 18 14.06 5.64 -5.23
C PRO A 18 14.26 6.78 -6.23
N SER A 19 13.18 7.14 -6.92
CA SER A 19 13.13 8.31 -7.80
C SER A 19 12.82 9.59 -7.03
N GLY A 20 12.33 9.47 -5.80
CA GLY A 20 12.05 10.59 -4.91
C GLY A 20 11.45 10.15 -3.59
N VAL A 21 10.98 11.13 -2.82
CA VAL A 21 10.24 10.95 -1.57
C VAL A 21 8.85 11.55 -1.76
N THR A 22 7.83 10.92 -1.19
CA THR A 22 6.45 11.38 -1.22
C THR A 22 5.81 11.27 0.15
N SER A 23 4.83 12.13 0.45
CA SER A 23 3.97 11.99 1.62
C SER A 23 2.67 11.26 1.33
N VAL A 24 1.95 10.81 2.36
CA VAL A 24 0.62 10.19 2.19
C VAL A 24 -0.36 11.11 1.43
N LYS A 25 -0.32 12.42 1.71
CA LYS A 25 -1.17 13.41 1.03
C LYS A 25 -0.81 13.57 -0.45
N GLN A 26 0.49 13.65 -0.75
CA GLN A 26 0.96 13.69 -2.14
C GLN A 26 0.63 12.40 -2.88
N LEU A 27 0.75 11.25 -2.21
CA LEU A 27 0.40 9.94 -2.75
C LEU A 27 -1.08 9.83 -3.08
N HIS A 28 -1.96 10.31 -2.19
CA HIS A 28 -3.41 10.37 -2.45
C HIS A 28 -3.72 11.25 -3.67
N THR A 29 -3.10 12.43 -3.78
CA THR A 29 -3.27 13.33 -4.94
C THR A 29 -2.83 12.63 -6.23
N TYR A 30 -1.69 11.91 -6.18
CA TYR A 30 -1.18 11.15 -7.31
C TYR A 30 -2.12 10.01 -7.72
N ILE A 31 -2.63 9.24 -6.76
CA ILE A 31 -3.57 8.13 -7.00
C ILE A 31 -4.89 8.62 -7.60
N THR A 32 -5.41 9.76 -7.13
CA THR A 32 -6.76 10.22 -7.52
C THR A 32 -6.81 11.02 -8.81
N SER A 33 -5.70 11.68 -9.17
CA SER A 33 -5.76 12.77 -10.18
C SER A 33 -4.68 12.68 -11.26
N ASN A 34 -3.71 11.77 -11.16
CA ASN A 34 -2.62 11.69 -12.14
C ASN A 34 -3.04 10.93 -13.41
N GLU A 35 -3.17 11.64 -14.53
CA GLU A 35 -3.57 11.04 -15.82
C GLU A 35 -2.55 10.02 -16.35
N TRP A 36 -1.25 10.22 -16.12
CA TRP A 36 -0.23 9.22 -16.52
C TRP A 36 -0.42 7.89 -15.77
N LEU A 37 -0.72 7.94 -14.47
CA LEU A 37 -1.00 6.75 -13.67
C LEU A 37 -2.30 6.07 -14.12
N LYS A 38 -3.31 6.87 -14.50
CA LYS A 38 -4.60 6.38 -15.02
C LYS A 38 -4.44 5.58 -16.30
N GLU A 39 -3.71 6.11 -17.29
CA GLU A 39 -3.43 5.41 -18.55
C GLU A 39 -2.72 4.06 -18.31
N ARG A 40 -1.74 4.05 -17.39
CA ARG A 40 -1.02 2.82 -17.02
C ARG A 40 -1.90 1.83 -16.27
N THR A 41 -2.79 2.32 -15.40
CA THR A 41 -3.75 1.48 -14.67
C THR A 41 -4.71 0.80 -15.63
N LEU A 42 -5.26 1.55 -16.60
CA LEU A 42 -6.12 1.00 -17.65
C LEU A 42 -5.38 -0.06 -18.48
N SER A 43 -4.14 0.23 -18.89
CA SER A 43 -3.31 -0.72 -19.65
C SER A 43 -3.09 -2.05 -18.90
N VAL A 44 -2.98 -2.00 -17.57
CA VAL A 44 -2.85 -3.20 -16.72
C VAL A 44 -4.20 -3.92 -16.61
N GLN A 45 -5.30 -3.18 -16.46
CA GLN A 45 -6.65 -3.72 -16.35
C GLN A 45 -7.15 -4.39 -17.63
N ASP A 46 -6.70 -3.96 -18.80
CA ASP A 46 -6.99 -4.64 -20.08
C ASP A 46 -6.50 -6.09 -20.13
N ALA A 47 -5.60 -6.49 -19.22
CA ALA A 47 -5.08 -7.84 -19.10
C ALA A 47 -5.71 -8.65 -17.96
N LEU A 48 -6.80 -8.19 -17.32
CA LEU A 48 -7.44 -8.88 -16.19
C LEU A 48 -7.79 -10.35 -16.45
N SER A 49 -8.10 -10.71 -17.70
CA SER A 49 -8.44 -12.09 -18.11
C SER A 49 -7.22 -13.01 -18.30
N ASP A 50 -6.00 -12.48 -18.32
CA ASP A 50 -4.74 -13.22 -18.44
C ASP A 50 -3.84 -12.87 -17.26
N GLU A 51 -3.88 -13.70 -16.22
CA GLU A 51 -3.14 -13.48 -14.97
C GLU A 51 -1.63 -13.26 -15.20
N LYS A 52 -1.03 -14.01 -16.12
CA LYS A 52 0.41 -13.91 -16.41
C LYS A 52 0.72 -12.57 -17.07
N ARG A 53 -0.10 -12.13 -18.02
CA ARG A 53 0.03 -10.82 -18.67
C ARG A 53 -0.26 -9.68 -17.70
N PHE A 54 -1.32 -9.78 -16.89
CA PHE A 54 -1.65 -8.82 -15.84
C PHE A 54 -0.48 -8.61 -14.90
N ARG A 55 0.09 -9.70 -14.35
CA ARG A 55 1.24 -9.64 -13.46
C ARG A 55 2.44 -8.97 -14.12
N LYS A 56 2.72 -9.32 -15.38
CA LYS A 56 3.83 -8.72 -16.14
C LYS A 56 3.62 -7.23 -16.37
N LEU A 57 2.41 -6.80 -16.74
CA LEU A 57 2.12 -5.37 -16.96
C LEU A 57 2.17 -4.61 -15.64
N LYS A 58 1.56 -5.13 -14.56
CA LYS A 58 1.61 -4.54 -13.21
C LYS A 58 3.06 -4.27 -12.78
N GLN A 59 3.94 -5.26 -12.94
CA GLN A 59 5.36 -5.16 -12.59
C GLN A 59 6.16 -4.20 -13.47
N ASN A 60 5.79 -4.01 -14.73
CA ASN A 60 6.56 -3.19 -15.67
C ASN A 60 6.05 -1.75 -15.81
N LEU A 61 4.76 -1.51 -15.56
CA LEU A 61 4.10 -0.24 -15.87
C LEU A 61 3.75 0.59 -14.64
N LEU A 62 3.49 -0.05 -13.49
CA LEU A 62 3.03 0.68 -12.32
C LEU A 62 4.21 1.12 -11.44
N PRO A 63 4.24 2.40 -11.03
CA PRO A 63 5.15 2.85 -9.99
C PRO A 63 4.73 2.25 -8.64
N TYR A 64 5.59 2.40 -7.65
CA TYR A 64 5.34 1.85 -6.32
C TYR A 64 6.03 2.68 -5.24
N VAL A 65 5.62 2.48 -3.99
CA VAL A 65 6.25 3.07 -2.81
C VAL A 65 6.72 1.99 -1.85
N THR A 66 7.52 2.38 -0.85
CA THR A 66 7.81 1.54 0.34
C THR A 66 7.15 2.16 1.56
N PRO A 67 5.91 1.76 1.92
CA PRO A 67 5.14 2.43 2.95
C PRO A 67 5.87 2.59 4.28
N ALA A 68 6.74 1.66 4.67
CA ALA A 68 7.47 1.71 5.94
C ALA A 68 8.49 2.86 6.07
N GLY A 69 8.89 3.50 4.97
CA GLY A 69 9.82 4.60 5.07
C GLY A 69 10.56 4.99 3.80
N VAL A 70 11.57 5.83 4.01
CA VAL A 70 12.51 6.29 3.01
C VAL A 70 13.76 5.42 3.07
N PHE A 71 14.14 4.86 1.93
CA PHE A 71 15.30 4.00 1.77
C PHE A 71 16.27 4.64 0.79
N SER A 72 17.56 4.30 0.89
CA SER A 72 18.56 4.64 -0.15
C SER A 72 18.50 3.67 -1.35
N TYR A 73 18.03 2.45 -1.10
CA TYR A 73 17.80 1.38 -2.06
C TYR A 73 16.75 0.44 -1.47
N ARG A 74 15.90 -0.21 -2.29
CA ARG A 74 14.83 -1.08 -1.80
C ARG A 74 15.36 -2.38 -1.21
N LYS A 75 15.84 -2.29 0.03
CA LYS A 75 16.35 -3.36 0.89
C LYS A 75 16.29 -2.91 2.34
N GLU A 76 16.02 -3.81 3.27
CA GLU A 76 15.75 -3.47 4.68
C GLU A 76 16.92 -2.75 5.36
N ASP A 77 18.15 -3.22 5.14
CA ASP A 77 19.39 -2.63 5.67
C ASP A 77 19.77 -1.26 5.05
N ARG A 78 18.90 -0.72 4.19
CA ARG A 78 19.06 0.57 3.50
C ARG A 78 18.02 1.61 3.90
N LEU A 79 17.25 1.35 4.96
CA LEU A 79 16.31 2.28 5.57
C LEU A 79 17.05 3.52 6.11
N LEU A 80 16.58 4.71 5.74
CA LEU A 80 17.10 6.00 6.19
C LEU A 80 16.16 6.65 7.22
N PHE A 81 14.86 6.63 6.94
CA PHE A 81 13.83 7.22 7.79
C PHE A 81 12.60 6.35 7.83
N LEU A 82 12.08 6.07 9.02
CA LEU A 82 10.78 5.44 9.17
C LEU A 82 9.65 6.43 8.88
N SER A 83 8.64 5.98 8.14
CA SER A 83 7.40 6.72 7.94
C SER A 83 6.48 6.61 9.17
N GLY A 84 6.51 5.47 9.86
CA GLY A 84 5.48 5.09 10.83
C GLY A 84 4.26 4.40 10.23
N GLU A 85 4.30 4.04 8.94
CA GLU A 85 3.22 3.34 8.23
C GLU A 85 3.61 1.90 7.88
N PHE A 86 2.63 1.03 7.72
CA PHE A 86 2.80 -0.22 6.97
C PHE A 86 1.63 -0.41 6.02
N VAL A 87 1.75 -1.35 5.09
CA VAL A 87 0.67 -1.66 4.15
C VAL A 87 -0.05 -2.93 4.55
N ILE A 88 -1.38 -2.88 4.52
CA ILE A 88 -2.24 -4.05 4.49
C ILE A 88 -2.75 -4.18 3.06
N ASP A 89 -2.55 -5.34 2.46
CA ASP A 89 -3.06 -5.70 1.13
C ASP A 89 -4.04 -6.85 1.30
N ILE A 90 -5.28 -6.66 0.84
CA ILE A 90 -6.33 -7.66 0.82
C ILE A 90 -6.68 -7.87 -0.65
N ASP A 91 -6.52 -9.09 -1.13
CA ASP A 91 -6.80 -9.46 -2.53
C ASP A 91 -7.91 -10.50 -2.61
N HIS A 92 -8.36 -10.79 -3.83
CA HIS A 92 -9.36 -11.82 -4.13
C HIS A 92 -10.73 -11.59 -3.48
N LEU A 93 -11.12 -10.32 -3.33
CA LEU A 93 -12.48 -9.98 -2.97
C LEU A 93 -13.44 -10.34 -4.12
N PRO A 94 -14.69 -10.76 -3.84
CA PRO A 94 -15.50 -11.42 -4.85
C PRO A 94 -15.98 -10.51 -5.98
N SER A 95 -16.12 -9.20 -5.74
CA SER A 95 -16.48 -8.23 -6.79
C SER A 95 -15.89 -6.83 -6.58
N PRO A 96 -15.89 -5.97 -7.61
CA PRO A 96 -15.53 -4.56 -7.49
C PRO A 96 -16.42 -3.79 -6.49
N GLU A 97 -17.72 -4.08 -6.45
CA GLU A 97 -18.65 -3.45 -5.50
C GLU A 97 -18.33 -3.82 -4.06
N GLU A 98 -18.07 -5.10 -3.79
CA GLU A 98 -17.61 -5.54 -2.47
C GLU A 98 -16.24 -4.96 -2.11
N THR A 99 -15.37 -4.77 -3.10
CA THR A 99 -14.06 -4.14 -2.91
C THR A 99 -14.20 -2.67 -2.47
N LEU A 100 -15.11 -1.92 -3.08
CA LEU A 100 -15.44 -0.56 -2.66
C LEU A 100 -16.04 -0.53 -1.25
N HIS A 101 -16.97 -1.45 -0.95
CA HIS A 101 -17.55 -1.59 0.38
C HIS A 101 -16.49 -1.86 1.45
N TRP A 102 -15.58 -2.80 1.19
CA TRP A 102 -14.50 -3.14 2.11
C TRP A 102 -13.49 -2.01 2.28
N ARG A 103 -13.11 -1.32 1.21
CA ARG A 103 -12.26 -0.13 1.32
C ARG A 103 -12.87 0.89 2.27
N ASP A 104 -14.13 1.23 2.08
CA ASP A 104 -14.80 2.26 2.89
C ASP A 104 -15.01 1.79 4.34
N THR A 105 -15.37 0.52 4.54
CA THR A 105 -15.53 -0.10 5.86
C THR A 105 -14.21 -0.14 6.65
N LEU A 106 -13.14 -0.59 6.02
CA LEU A 106 -11.81 -0.70 6.65
C LEU A 106 -11.18 0.67 6.85
N PHE A 107 -11.39 1.61 5.92
CA PHE A 107 -10.98 2.99 6.12
C PHE A 107 -11.67 3.61 7.34
N ALA A 108 -12.96 3.34 7.56
CA ALA A 108 -13.69 3.83 8.73
C ALA A 108 -13.36 3.09 10.05
N ASP A 109 -12.53 2.03 10.02
CA ASP A 109 -12.23 1.25 11.22
C ASP A 109 -11.40 2.05 12.25
N ASN A 110 -11.91 2.12 13.48
CA ASN A 110 -11.29 2.92 14.55
C ASN A 110 -10.03 2.30 15.17
N LYS A 111 -9.76 1.02 14.93
CA LYS A 111 -8.58 0.33 15.49
C LYS A 111 -7.41 0.34 14.51
N LEU A 112 -7.66 -0.02 13.25
CA LEU A 112 -6.70 0.09 12.16
C LEU A 112 -6.42 1.57 11.87
N ARG A 113 -7.48 2.38 11.79
CA ARG A 113 -7.41 3.82 11.49
C ARG A 113 -6.44 4.13 10.34
N PRO A 114 -6.66 3.59 9.13
CA PRO A 114 -5.77 3.83 7.99
C PRO A 114 -5.70 5.32 7.64
N ASP A 115 -4.53 5.77 7.22
CA ASP A 115 -4.32 7.15 6.74
C ASP A 115 -4.62 7.29 5.26
N LEU A 116 -4.49 6.20 4.49
CA LEU A 116 -4.86 6.13 3.07
C LEU A 116 -5.46 4.75 2.77
N ALA A 117 -6.54 4.73 1.98
CA ALA A 117 -7.15 3.51 1.47
C ALA A 117 -7.52 3.64 -0.01
N PHE A 118 -7.19 2.65 -0.83
CA PHE A 118 -7.49 2.66 -2.25
C PHE A 118 -7.69 1.25 -2.81
N VAL A 119 -8.41 1.15 -3.93
CA VAL A 119 -8.65 -0.10 -4.65
C VAL A 119 -7.42 -0.45 -5.50
N SER A 120 -7.03 -1.72 -5.48
CA SER A 120 -5.90 -2.26 -6.22
C SER A 120 -6.18 -2.29 -7.73
N PRO A 121 -5.14 -2.42 -8.60
CA PRO A 121 -5.36 -2.44 -10.05
C PRO A 121 -6.18 -3.64 -10.51
N SER A 122 -6.33 -4.70 -9.71
CA SER A 122 -7.17 -5.86 -10.06
C SER A 122 -8.66 -5.62 -9.88
N THR A 123 -9.06 -4.44 -9.35
CA THR A 123 -10.42 -4.05 -8.93
C THR A 123 -11.05 -4.95 -7.86
N THR A 124 -10.32 -5.96 -7.39
CA THR A 124 -10.74 -7.01 -6.45
C THR A 124 -9.83 -7.07 -5.23
N GLY A 125 -9.12 -5.99 -4.96
CA GLY A 125 -8.26 -5.86 -3.78
C GLY A 125 -8.28 -4.45 -3.19
N VAL A 126 -7.96 -4.36 -1.90
CA VAL A 126 -7.92 -3.13 -1.12
C VAL A 126 -6.55 -3.00 -0.48
N LYS A 127 -5.98 -1.79 -0.61
CA LYS A 127 -4.72 -1.41 0.01
C LYS A 127 -4.96 -0.34 1.05
N LEU A 128 -4.39 -0.54 2.23
CA LEU A 128 -4.47 0.38 3.36
C LEU A 128 -3.06 0.75 3.80
N LEU A 129 -2.75 2.04 3.92
CA LEU A 129 -1.59 2.50 4.69
C LEU A 129 -2.07 2.74 6.12
N VAL A 130 -1.48 1.99 7.05
CA VAL A 130 -1.90 1.93 8.44
C VAL A 130 -0.76 2.42 9.33
N PRO A 131 -1.03 3.40 10.21
CA PRO A 131 -0.02 3.89 11.12
C PRO A 131 0.26 2.87 12.21
N TYR A 132 1.52 2.78 12.63
CA TYR A 132 1.94 2.02 13.79
C TYR A 132 2.87 2.83 14.69
N ARG A 133 2.99 2.40 15.95
CA ARG A 133 3.83 3.06 16.94
C ARG A 133 5.04 2.21 17.24
N LEU A 134 6.20 2.85 17.29
CA LEU A 134 7.41 2.25 17.81
C LEU A 134 7.30 2.08 19.32
N SER A 135 7.69 0.91 19.80
CA SER A 135 7.87 0.69 21.23
C SER A 135 9.26 1.15 21.65
N PRO A 136 9.41 1.96 22.71
CA PRO A 136 10.73 2.33 23.25
C PRO A 136 11.56 1.13 23.73
N LYS A 137 10.92 -0.04 23.91
CA LYS A 137 11.52 -1.26 24.45
C LYS A 137 11.76 -2.34 23.39
N ALA A 138 11.49 -2.06 22.13
CA ALA A 138 11.65 -3.02 21.04
C ALA A 138 12.43 -2.39 19.89
N SER A 139 13.08 -3.23 19.10
CA SER A 139 13.65 -2.82 17.81
C SER A 139 12.55 -2.32 16.85
N ILE A 140 13.00 -1.72 15.75
CA ILE A 140 12.11 -1.25 14.68
C ILE A 140 11.38 -2.44 14.08
N GLU A 141 12.13 -3.50 13.77
CA GLU A 141 11.67 -4.74 13.18
C GLU A 141 10.64 -5.41 14.08
N GLU A 142 10.92 -5.58 15.37
CA GLU A 142 9.97 -6.16 16.32
C GLU A 142 8.70 -5.30 16.48
N SER A 143 8.83 -3.98 16.46
CA SER A 143 7.67 -3.08 16.55
C SER A 143 6.80 -3.18 15.30
N PHE A 144 7.43 -3.22 14.12
CA PHE A 144 6.77 -3.38 12.83
C PHE A 144 6.06 -4.73 12.76
N ASP A 145 6.76 -5.83 13.05
CA ASP A 145 6.19 -7.17 13.01
C ASP A 145 5.01 -7.34 13.97
N LYS A 146 5.11 -6.83 15.20
CA LYS A 146 4.01 -6.89 16.16
C LYS A 146 2.78 -6.12 15.67
N ALA A 147 2.97 -4.92 15.12
CA ALA A 147 1.87 -4.12 14.59
C ALA A 147 1.20 -4.82 13.41
N ARG A 148 2.00 -5.34 12.49
CA ARG A 148 1.59 -6.10 11.30
C ARG A 148 0.78 -7.34 11.67
N LEU A 149 1.32 -8.18 12.57
CA LEU A 149 0.67 -9.39 13.09
C LEU A 149 -0.64 -9.08 13.80
N SER A 150 -0.64 -8.08 14.68
CA SER A 150 -1.84 -7.66 15.39
C SER A 150 -2.94 -7.18 14.42
N ALA A 151 -2.56 -6.48 13.34
CA ALA A 151 -3.51 -6.04 12.33
C ALA A 151 -4.12 -7.20 11.54
N TRP A 152 -3.33 -8.22 11.17
CA TRP A 152 -3.87 -9.44 10.54
C TRP A 152 -4.80 -10.22 11.45
N GLU A 153 -4.39 -10.45 12.69
CA GLU A 153 -5.21 -11.16 13.68
C GLU A 153 -6.53 -10.42 13.88
N TYR A 154 -6.48 -9.09 13.99
CA TYR A 154 -7.67 -8.25 14.10
C TYR A 154 -8.57 -8.33 12.87
N LEU A 155 -8.01 -8.24 11.65
CA LEU A 155 -8.78 -8.35 10.41
C LEU A 155 -9.50 -9.69 10.32
N LYS A 156 -8.79 -10.78 10.63
CA LYS A 156 -9.36 -12.13 10.60
C LYS A 156 -10.42 -12.31 11.67
N TRP A 157 -10.17 -11.86 12.90
CA TRP A 157 -11.09 -11.98 14.02
C TRP A 157 -12.36 -11.15 13.82
N LYS A 158 -12.23 -9.89 13.40
CA LYS A 158 -13.36 -8.95 13.31
C LYS A 158 -14.15 -9.09 12.02
N TYR A 159 -13.44 -9.27 10.90
CA TYR A 159 -14.03 -9.19 9.56
C TYR A 159 -13.98 -10.51 8.79
N GLY A 160 -13.28 -11.53 9.30
CA GLY A 160 -13.06 -12.78 8.56
C GLY A 160 -12.12 -12.63 7.36
N LEU A 161 -11.46 -11.47 7.22
CA LEU A 161 -10.57 -11.18 6.10
C LEU A 161 -9.14 -11.62 6.38
N ASN A 162 -8.49 -12.19 5.37
CA ASN A 162 -7.06 -12.49 5.42
C ASN A 162 -6.33 -11.46 4.55
N ALA A 163 -5.38 -10.75 5.12
CA ALA A 163 -4.46 -9.95 4.32
C ALA A 163 -3.24 -10.79 3.91
N ASP A 164 -2.55 -10.36 2.86
CA ASP A 164 -1.43 -11.09 2.28
C ASP A 164 -0.21 -11.10 3.23
N ALA A 165 0.01 -12.26 3.85
CA ALA A 165 1.12 -12.49 4.78
C ALA A 165 2.51 -12.38 4.13
N SER A 166 2.59 -12.39 2.79
CA SER A 166 3.84 -12.20 2.06
C SER A 166 4.40 -10.79 2.21
N ASN A 167 3.58 -9.82 2.63
CA ASN A 167 3.96 -8.41 2.84
C ASN A 167 4.61 -8.18 4.23
N ALA A 168 5.62 -8.98 4.56
CA ALA A 168 6.26 -8.99 5.88
C ALA A 168 7.38 -7.96 6.06
N ASP A 169 7.94 -7.48 4.96
CA ASP A 169 9.23 -6.77 4.98
C ASP A 169 9.07 -5.26 5.08
N LEU A 170 10.00 -4.56 5.73
CA LEU A 170 10.03 -3.09 5.78
C LEU A 170 10.18 -2.48 4.37
N SER A 171 10.95 -3.13 3.52
CA SER A 171 11.20 -2.68 2.14
C SER A 171 10.12 -3.12 1.14
N ARG A 172 8.94 -3.55 1.64
CA ARG A 172 7.86 -4.06 0.81
C ARG A 172 7.34 -3.00 -0.16
N ALA A 173 7.34 -3.36 -1.44
CA ALA A 173 6.78 -2.54 -2.49
C ALA A 173 5.25 -2.58 -2.47
N CYS A 174 4.64 -1.40 -2.45
CA CYS A 174 3.21 -1.21 -2.66
C CYS A 174 2.99 -0.54 -4.02
N PHE A 175 2.54 -1.32 -5.01
CA PHE A 175 2.18 -0.78 -6.33
C PHE A 175 1.06 0.26 -6.23
N LEU A 176 1.23 1.35 -6.97
CA LEU A 176 0.23 2.41 -7.11
C LEU A 176 -0.57 2.21 -8.39
N CYS A 177 -1.84 2.55 -8.32
CA CYS A 177 -2.74 2.61 -9.45
C CYS A 177 -3.67 3.80 -9.27
N HIS A 178 -4.36 4.18 -10.33
CA HIS A 178 -5.32 5.25 -10.30
C HIS A 178 -6.63 4.76 -9.66
N ASP A 179 -7.05 5.42 -8.58
CA ASP A 179 -8.34 5.23 -7.93
C ASP A 179 -8.90 6.63 -7.59
N PRO A 180 -9.86 7.16 -8.37
CA PRO A 180 -10.42 8.49 -8.12
C PRO A 180 -11.22 8.56 -6.82
N SER A 181 -11.56 7.41 -6.23
CA SER A 181 -12.33 7.28 -5.00
C SER A 181 -11.49 6.90 -3.78
N ALA A 182 -10.15 6.93 -3.92
CA ALA A 182 -9.22 6.70 -2.82
C ALA A 182 -9.52 7.64 -1.65
N LYS A 183 -9.43 7.12 -0.44
CA LYS A 183 -9.73 7.83 0.81
C LYS A 183 -8.44 8.30 1.47
N LEU A 184 -8.45 9.54 1.94
CA LEU A 184 -7.38 10.13 2.72
C LEU A 184 -7.94 10.53 4.09
N ARG A 185 -7.20 10.22 5.15
CA ARG A 185 -7.48 10.74 6.48
C ARG A 185 -6.67 12.01 6.67
N GLU A 186 -7.35 13.13 6.82
CA GLU A 186 -6.68 14.37 7.21
C GLU A 186 -6.36 14.28 8.71
N SER A 187 -5.07 14.48 9.04
CA SER A 187 -4.51 14.49 10.39
C SER A 187 -4.66 15.84 11.07
#